data_AF-A0A0R2NFQ2-F1
#
_entry.id   AF-A0A0R2NFQ2-F1
#
_cell.length_a   1.000
_cell.length_b   1.000
_cell.length_c   1.000
_cell.angle_alpha   90.00
_cell.angle_beta   90.00
_cell.angle_gamma   90.00
#
_symmetry.space_group_name_H-M   'P 1'
#
loop_
_entity.id
_entity.type
_entity.pdbx_description
1 polymer ?
#
loop_
_entity_poly.entity_id
_entity_poly.type
_entity_poly.pdbx_seq_one_letter_code
_entity_poly.pdbx_strand_id
1 'polypeptide(L)'
;MQEQILFGTYTKKTSEGIYRGTLDTTAKTLTNDGLVAATSNPTYLALSAKQRLYSVDKENDEGGIAAWQFDGKTANKLNAVIAPGTPPAYVAVDEARQLVYSANYHKGTATVMKIAANGELELTDEVTHTGNGPRPEQDGSHIHYTDLTPDNRLVAIDLGSDKVYVYNVSDAGKLSEQSILTMDAGFGPRHLVFTPDGQHAFLAGELSSNVAVLSYDATNGTFHEESIVKTIPADYTDHNGAAAIRLSRDGKFLYVSNRGYNTLAVFAVASDASLTLIQQISVEGDFPRDFDLDPTEAFVVVVNQNTDNATLYARDLTTGKLSLLQKDVAVPEGVCVLFVK
;
A
#
# COMPACT_ATOMS: atom_id res chain seq x y z
N MET A 1 0.17 6.10 -25.33
CA MET A 1 -1.08 6.43 -24.61
C MET A 1 -0.67 7.18 -23.35
N GLN A 2 -1.52 8.07 -22.83
CA GLN A 2 -1.23 8.80 -21.60
C GLN A 2 -2.05 8.22 -20.46
N GLU A 3 -1.36 7.72 -19.44
CA GLU A 3 -1.95 7.13 -18.25
C GLU A 3 -1.71 8.06 -17.08
N GLN A 4 -2.75 8.27 -16.29
CA GLN A 4 -2.73 9.24 -15.21
C GLN A 4 -2.38 8.57 -13.89
N ILE A 5 -1.56 9.27 -13.09
CA ILE A 5 -1.07 8.81 -11.79
C ILE A 5 -1.36 9.90 -10.76
N LEU A 6 -1.73 9.50 -9.55
CA LEU A 6 -1.74 10.36 -8.37
C LEU A 6 -0.60 9.96 -7.43
N PHE A 7 0.08 10.96 -6.89
CA PHE A 7 1.15 10.77 -5.91
C PHE A 7 0.70 11.30 -4.55
N GLY A 8 0.65 10.41 -3.56
CA GLY A 8 0.50 10.76 -2.16
C GLY A 8 1.87 11.07 -1.55
N THR A 9 1.91 12.00 -0.59
CA THR A 9 3.16 12.57 -0.08
C THR A 9 3.11 12.76 1.44
N TYR A 10 4.27 12.87 2.07
CA TYR A 10 4.37 13.70 3.28
C TYR A 10 4.38 15.17 2.90
N THR A 11 4.06 16.06 3.83
CA THR A 11 4.13 17.52 3.63
C THR A 11 4.94 18.18 4.75
N LYS A 12 6.15 17.65 4.99
CA LYS A 12 7.02 18.09 6.09
C LYS A 12 8.14 19.02 5.61
N LYS A 13 8.44 19.02 4.31
CA LYS A 13 9.48 19.86 3.69
C LYS A 13 8.87 20.78 2.63
N THR A 14 8.69 20.28 1.42
CA THR A 14 8.37 21.08 0.22
C THR A 14 7.09 20.64 -0.47
N SER A 15 6.57 19.46 -0.14
CA SER A 15 5.31 19.02 -0.70
C SER A 15 4.14 19.83 -0.14
N GLU A 16 3.16 20.15 -1.00
CA GLU A 16 1.94 20.87 -0.64
C GLU A 16 0.70 19.95 -0.56
N GLY A 17 0.84 18.65 -0.90
CA GLY A 17 -0.27 17.70 -0.85
C GLY A 17 -0.21 16.62 -1.93
N ILE A 18 -1.31 16.44 -2.66
CA ILE A 18 -1.48 15.38 -3.66
C ILE A 18 -1.09 15.91 -5.02
N TYR A 19 -0.22 15.19 -5.74
CA TYR A 19 0.23 15.55 -7.09
C TYR A 19 -0.37 14.63 -8.13
N ARG A 20 -0.43 15.09 -9.38
CA ARG A 20 -0.72 14.27 -10.55
C ARG A 20 0.54 14.10 -11.38
N GLY A 21 0.75 12.91 -11.91
CA GLY A 21 1.66 12.67 -13.01
C GLY A 21 0.98 12.05 -14.22
N THR A 22 1.74 12.01 -15.31
CA THR A 22 1.38 11.31 -16.53
C THR A 22 2.52 10.36 -16.93
N LEU A 23 2.17 9.10 -17.16
CA LEU A 23 2.99 8.12 -17.87
C LEU A 23 2.59 8.13 -19.34
N ASP A 24 3.49 8.56 -20.22
CA ASP A 24 3.32 8.41 -21.66
C ASP A 24 3.95 7.08 -22.10
N THR A 25 3.12 6.08 -22.38
CA THR A 25 3.57 4.73 -22.77
C THR A 25 4.19 4.67 -24.17
N THR A 26 3.98 5.70 -25.00
CA THR A 26 4.56 5.79 -26.34
C THR A 26 5.93 6.47 -26.28
N ALA A 27 6.03 7.61 -25.59
CA ALA A 27 7.29 8.29 -25.38
C ALA A 27 8.19 7.60 -24.33
N LYS A 28 7.59 6.72 -23.51
CA LYS A 28 8.22 6.05 -22.36
C LYS A 28 8.78 7.04 -21.34
N THR A 29 7.97 8.04 -21.02
CA THR A 29 8.33 9.13 -20.09
C THR A 29 7.32 9.27 -18.97
N LEU A 30 7.81 9.57 -17.78
CA LEU A 30 7.05 9.97 -16.61
C LEU A 30 7.22 11.47 -16.37
N THR A 31 6.12 12.12 -16.03
CA THR A 31 6.06 13.56 -15.71
C THR A 31 5.25 13.79 -14.45
N ASN A 32 5.60 14.84 -13.71
CA ASN A 32 4.77 15.39 -12.64
C ASN A 32 4.10 16.67 -13.17
N ASP A 33 2.78 16.62 -13.30
CA ASP A 33 1.96 17.68 -13.88
C ASP A 33 1.54 18.74 -12.87
N GLY A 34 1.94 18.58 -11.61
CA GLY A 34 1.70 19.53 -10.52
C GLY A 34 0.63 19.10 -9.52
N LEU A 35 0.28 20.03 -8.64
CA LEU A 35 -0.62 19.83 -7.51
C LEU A 35 -2.07 19.62 -7.96
N VAL A 36 -2.73 18.63 -7.35
CA VAL A 36 -4.16 18.31 -7.53
C VAL A 36 -5.00 18.80 -6.37
N ALA A 37 -4.48 18.66 -5.15
CA ALA A 37 -5.15 19.04 -3.90
C ALA A 37 -4.13 19.44 -2.85
N ALA A 38 -4.30 20.61 -2.24
CA ALA A 38 -3.54 21.02 -1.07
C ALA A 38 -4.13 20.36 0.19
N THR A 39 -3.35 19.54 0.89
CA THR A 39 -3.76 18.78 2.09
C THR A 39 -2.51 18.33 2.85
N SER A 40 -2.62 18.14 4.16
CA SER A 40 -1.48 17.81 5.01
C SER A 40 -1.27 16.30 5.09
N ASN A 41 -0.06 15.86 4.74
CA ASN A 41 0.41 14.47 4.80
C ASN A 41 -0.57 13.43 4.20
N PRO A 42 -0.98 13.57 2.92
CA PRO A 42 -1.80 12.56 2.23
C PRO A 42 -0.96 11.33 1.84
N THR A 43 -0.47 10.60 2.83
CA THR A 43 0.56 9.56 2.64
C THR A 43 0.06 8.29 1.96
N TYR A 44 -1.25 8.11 1.83
CA TYR A 44 -1.84 7.00 1.10
C TYR A 44 -3.17 7.43 0.47
N LEU A 45 -3.46 6.87 -0.71
CA LEU A 45 -4.59 7.26 -1.55
C LEU A 45 -5.38 6.02 -1.97
N ALA A 46 -6.69 6.18 -2.11
CA ALA A 46 -7.55 5.22 -2.78
C ALA A 46 -8.54 5.94 -3.70
N LEU A 47 -8.92 5.31 -4.81
CA LEU A 47 -9.82 5.90 -5.80
C LEU A 47 -10.95 4.92 -6.10
N SER A 48 -12.18 5.43 -6.06
CA SER A 48 -13.35 4.63 -6.46
C SER A 48 -13.58 4.65 -7.97
N ALA A 49 -14.38 3.71 -8.46
CA ALA A 49 -14.85 3.64 -9.84
C ALA A 49 -15.65 4.90 -10.27
N LYS A 50 -16.20 5.65 -9.31
CA LYS A 50 -16.86 6.95 -9.55
C LYS A 50 -15.90 8.14 -9.50
N GLN A 51 -14.59 7.90 -9.56
CA GLN A 51 -13.54 8.92 -9.46
C GLN A 51 -13.69 9.76 -8.17
N ARG A 52 -14.04 9.10 -7.06
CA ARG A 52 -13.94 9.69 -5.72
C ARG A 52 -12.59 9.31 -5.15
N LEU A 53 -11.79 10.32 -4.84
CA LEU A 53 -10.50 10.14 -4.20
C LEU A 53 -10.70 10.15 -2.69
N TYR A 54 -10.05 9.23 -2.01
CA TYR A 54 -9.93 9.18 -0.56
C TYR A 54 -8.46 9.25 -0.21
N SER A 55 -8.11 10.13 0.72
CA SER A 55 -6.73 10.29 1.16
C SER A 55 -6.64 10.21 2.67
N VAL A 56 -5.53 9.70 3.16
CA VAL A 56 -5.05 10.07 4.49
C VAL A 56 -5.07 11.61 4.60
N ASP A 57 -5.51 12.13 5.73
CA ASP A 57 -5.58 13.57 5.96
C ASP A 57 -5.26 13.89 7.42
N LYS A 58 -4.70 15.09 7.63
CA LYS A 58 -4.41 15.64 8.94
C LYS A 58 -4.94 17.07 9.00
N GLU A 59 -5.80 17.34 9.97
CA GLU A 59 -6.31 18.68 10.26
C GLU A 59 -5.92 19.05 11.70
N ASN A 60 -5.01 20.02 11.85
CA ASN A 60 -4.47 20.40 13.16
C ASN A 60 -3.89 19.17 13.91
N ASP A 61 -4.42 18.86 15.09
CA ASP A 61 -4.02 17.74 15.94
C ASP A 61 -4.92 16.50 15.74
N GLU A 62 -5.76 16.51 14.70
CA GLU A 62 -6.67 15.44 14.33
C GLU A 62 -6.21 14.76 13.04
N GLY A 63 -6.46 13.46 12.94
CA GLY A 63 -6.08 12.63 11.81
C GLY A 63 -7.25 11.76 11.36
N GLY A 64 -7.30 11.46 10.06
CA GLY A 64 -8.38 10.66 9.49
C GLY A 64 -8.32 10.55 7.98
N ILE A 65 -9.49 10.44 7.35
CA ILE A 65 -9.63 10.32 5.90
C ILE A 65 -10.43 11.49 5.33
N ALA A 66 -9.89 12.14 4.31
CA ALA A 66 -10.60 13.11 3.50
C ALA A 66 -11.20 12.46 2.25
N ALA A 67 -12.41 12.88 1.89
CA ALA A 67 -13.07 12.50 0.66
C ALA A 67 -13.08 13.68 -0.33
N TRP A 68 -12.82 13.38 -1.60
CA TRP A 68 -12.69 14.38 -2.65
C TRP A 68 -13.46 13.98 -3.90
N GLN A 69 -14.09 14.96 -4.57
CA GLN A 69 -14.49 14.80 -5.96
C GLN A 69 -13.29 15.08 -6.85
N PHE A 70 -12.78 14.04 -7.52
CA PHE A 70 -11.73 14.18 -8.51
C PHE A 70 -12.33 14.29 -9.91
N ASP A 71 -11.84 15.23 -10.72
CA ASP A 71 -12.33 15.49 -12.09
C ASP A 71 -11.29 15.17 -13.18
N GLY A 72 -10.20 14.48 -12.81
CA GLY A 72 -9.05 14.23 -13.68
C GLY A 72 -8.00 15.35 -13.67
N LYS A 73 -8.28 16.51 -13.06
CA LYS A 73 -7.30 17.60 -12.91
C LYS A 73 -7.16 18.12 -11.50
N THR A 74 -8.27 18.33 -10.82
CA THR A 74 -8.35 18.86 -9.47
C THR A 74 -9.16 17.93 -8.59
N ALA A 75 -8.94 18.00 -7.28
CA ALA A 75 -9.73 17.28 -6.29
C ALA A 75 -10.40 18.28 -5.35
N ASN A 76 -11.73 18.40 -5.43
CA ASN A 76 -12.51 19.28 -4.55
C ASN A 76 -12.92 18.50 -3.30
N LYS A 77 -12.57 19.01 -2.12
CA LYS A 77 -12.90 18.35 -0.84
C LYS A 77 -14.42 18.30 -0.65
N LEU A 78 -14.93 17.15 -0.22
CA LEU A 78 -16.34 16.93 0.13
C LEU A 78 -16.52 17.07 1.63
N ASN A 79 -15.87 16.17 2.37
CA ASN A 79 -15.76 16.22 3.82
C ASN A 79 -14.49 15.49 4.26
N ALA A 80 -14.26 15.45 5.57
CA ALA A 80 -13.29 14.57 6.19
C ALA A 80 -13.90 13.93 7.44
N VAL A 81 -13.50 12.68 7.70
CA VAL A 81 -13.79 11.97 8.95
C VAL A 81 -12.49 11.93 9.72
N ILE A 82 -12.37 12.80 10.72
CA ILE A 82 -11.17 13.03 11.53
C ILE A 82 -11.49 12.88 13.01
N ALA A 83 -10.47 12.51 13.79
CA ALA A 83 -10.54 12.44 15.24
C ALA A 83 -9.19 12.83 15.85
N PRO A 84 -9.15 13.25 17.14
CA PRO A 84 -7.90 13.55 17.83
C PRO A 84 -6.87 12.42 17.72
N GLY A 85 -5.64 12.78 17.35
CA GLY A 85 -4.52 11.86 17.20
C GLY A 85 -3.89 11.87 15.81
N THR A 86 -3.09 10.85 15.53
CA THR A 86 -2.31 10.79 14.30
C THR A 86 -3.17 10.38 13.10
N PRO A 87 -2.82 10.83 11.89
CA PRO A 87 -3.46 10.34 10.66
C PRO A 87 -3.20 8.84 10.43
N PRO A 88 -4.11 8.15 9.70
CA PRO A 88 -3.90 6.76 9.30
C PRO A 88 -2.73 6.58 8.31
N ALA A 89 -2.33 5.33 8.07
CA ALA A 89 -1.22 4.94 7.22
C ALA A 89 -1.64 4.24 5.91
N TYR A 90 -2.90 3.78 5.82
CA TYR A 90 -3.46 3.08 4.65
C TYR A 90 -4.94 3.42 4.49
N VAL A 91 -5.44 3.40 3.26
CA VAL A 91 -6.85 3.58 2.92
C VAL A 91 -7.22 2.71 1.72
N ALA A 92 -8.41 2.10 1.71
CA ALA A 92 -8.94 1.31 0.61
C ALA A 92 -10.45 1.48 0.46
N VAL A 93 -10.99 1.08 -0.70
CA VAL A 93 -12.41 1.21 -1.06
C VAL A 93 -13.02 -0.17 -1.28
N ASP A 94 -14.16 -0.42 -0.65
CA ASP A 94 -15.07 -1.51 -1.00
C ASP A 94 -16.19 -0.99 -1.89
N GLU A 95 -16.09 -1.27 -3.19
CA GLU A 95 -17.09 -0.83 -4.16
C GLU A 95 -18.44 -1.51 -3.96
N ALA A 96 -18.46 -2.78 -3.57
CA ALA A 96 -19.70 -3.54 -3.45
C ALA A 96 -20.55 -3.03 -2.29
N ARG A 97 -19.91 -2.77 -1.14
CA ARG A 97 -20.60 -2.28 0.07
C ARG A 97 -20.65 -0.76 0.16
N GLN A 98 -19.95 -0.05 -0.73
CA GLN A 98 -19.75 1.39 -0.67
C GLN A 98 -19.17 1.82 0.69
N LEU A 99 -18.04 1.20 1.06
CA LEU A 99 -17.30 1.48 2.29
C LEU A 99 -15.87 1.93 1.99
N VAL A 100 -15.27 2.62 2.95
CA VAL A 100 -13.84 2.95 2.98
C VAL A 100 -13.24 2.37 4.26
N TYR A 101 -12.10 1.71 4.13
CA TYR A 101 -11.34 1.15 5.26
C TYR A 101 -10.08 1.98 5.47
N SER A 102 -9.67 2.16 6.73
CA SER A 102 -8.37 2.76 7.03
C SER A 102 -7.65 2.07 8.18
N ALA A 103 -6.33 2.07 8.09
CA ALA A 103 -5.41 1.53 9.08
C ALA A 103 -4.68 2.66 9.80
N ASN A 104 -4.72 2.73 11.12
CA ASN A 104 -3.99 3.73 11.88
C ASN A 104 -2.80 3.11 12.63
N TYR A 105 -1.60 3.48 12.19
CA TYR A 105 -0.35 2.96 12.72
C TYR A 105 -0.13 3.33 14.18
N HIS A 106 -0.26 4.61 14.57
CA HIS A 106 0.07 4.98 15.96
C HIS A 106 -1.09 4.73 16.94
N LYS A 107 -2.34 4.69 16.45
CA LYS A 107 -3.50 4.36 17.30
C LYS A 107 -3.73 2.85 17.46
N GLY A 108 -3.16 2.01 16.59
CA GLY A 108 -3.47 0.58 16.57
C GLY A 108 -4.93 0.28 16.19
N THR A 109 -5.53 1.10 15.32
CA THR A 109 -6.95 0.98 14.96
C THR A 109 -7.19 0.64 13.50
N ALA A 110 -8.25 -0.12 13.24
CA ALA A 110 -8.87 -0.27 11.92
C ALA A 110 -10.23 0.45 11.96
N THR A 111 -10.49 1.34 10.99
CA THR A 111 -11.74 2.11 10.93
C THR A 111 -12.53 1.77 9.67
N VAL A 112 -13.85 1.78 9.78
CA VAL A 112 -14.76 1.64 8.65
C VAL A 112 -15.59 2.91 8.50
N MET A 113 -15.69 3.40 7.28
CA MET A 113 -16.50 4.55 6.91
C MET A 113 -17.46 4.18 5.78
N LYS A 114 -18.70 4.66 5.84
CA LYS A 114 -19.68 4.50 4.77
C LYS A 114 -19.60 5.64 3.78
N ILE A 115 -19.70 5.31 2.50
CA ILE A 115 -19.78 6.30 1.41
C ILE A 115 -21.25 6.66 1.21
N ALA A 116 -21.60 7.91 1.52
CA ALA A 116 -22.92 8.47 1.27
C ALA A 116 -23.17 8.69 -0.23
N ALA A 117 -24.43 8.92 -0.62
CA ALA A 117 -24.81 9.10 -2.02
C ALA A 117 -24.11 10.29 -2.71
N ASN A 118 -23.77 11.33 -1.94
CA ASN A 118 -23.01 12.50 -2.40
C ASN A 118 -21.48 12.28 -2.42
N GLY A 119 -21.00 11.12 -1.96
CA GLY A 119 -19.59 10.75 -1.86
C GLY A 119 -18.91 11.14 -0.54
N GLU A 120 -19.64 11.74 0.40
CA GLU A 120 -19.12 12.04 1.73
C GLU A 120 -18.95 10.76 2.55
N LEU A 121 -18.07 10.82 3.55
CA LEU A 121 -17.81 9.71 4.47
C LEU A 121 -18.50 9.90 5.81
N GLU A 122 -19.00 8.81 6.37
CA GLU A 122 -19.52 8.73 7.74
C GLU A 122 -18.85 7.56 8.48
N LEU A 123 -18.29 7.80 9.66
CA LEU A 123 -17.68 6.73 10.47
C LEU A 123 -18.75 5.73 10.91
N THR A 124 -18.55 4.45 10.61
CA THR A 124 -19.45 3.39 11.06
C THR A 124 -18.82 2.53 12.14
N ASP A 125 -17.50 2.35 12.17
CA ASP A 125 -16.83 1.49 13.15
C ASP A 125 -15.37 1.87 13.38
N GLU A 126 -14.87 1.56 14.58
CA GLU A 126 -13.45 1.63 14.93
C GLU A 126 -13.12 0.43 15.82
N VAL A 127 -12.22 -0.44 15.36
CA VAL A 127 -11.69 -1.57 16.12
C VAL A 127 -10.31 -1.20 16.63
N THR A 128 -10.10 -1.28 17.94
CA THR A 128 -8.80 -1.05 18.59
C THR A 128 -8.12 -2.37 18.86
N HIS A 129 -6.84 -2.46 18.52
CA HIS A 129 -6.01 -3.63 18.71
C HIS A 129 -4.99 -3.36 19.81
N THR A 130 -4.49 -4.44 20.41
CA THR A 130 -3.48 -4.38 21.47
C THR A 130 -2.47 -5.50 21.27
N GLY A 131 -1.26 -5.28 21.76
CA GLY A 131 -0.14 -6.19 21.58
C GLY A 131 1.15 -5.41 21.41
N ASN A 132 2.26 -6.13 21.37
CA ASN A 132 3.60 -5.61 21.15
C ASN A 132 4.48 -6.76 20.64
N GLY A 133 5.70 -6.44 20.24
CA GLY A 133 6.68 -7.39 19.71
C GLY A 133 8.07 -7.17 20.29
N PRO A 134 9.07 -7.96 19.86
CA PRO A 134 10.43 -7.89 20.41
C PRO A 134 11.28 -6.72 19.89
N ARG A 135 10.88 -6.07 18.79
CA ARG A 135 11.69 -5.01 18.16
C ARG A 135 11.39 -3.62 18.72
N PRO A 136 12.33 -2.65 18.62
CA PRO A 136 12.10 -1.29 19.09
C PRO A 136 10.86 -0.61 18.50
N GLU A 137 10.52 -0.91 17.25
CA GLU A 137 9.36 -0.39 16.53
C GLU A 137 8.03 -1.08 16.91
N GLN A 138 8.06 -2.05 17.83
CA GLN A 138 6.92 -2.86 18.24
C GLN A 138 6.57 -2.59 19.71
N ASP A 139 6.47 -1.32 20.09
CA ASP A 139 6.15 -0.85 21.44
C ASP A 139 4.63 -0.88 21.75
N GLY A 140 3.80 -1.06 20.72
CA GLY A 140 2.36 -1.24 20.82
C GLY A 140 1.79 -1.88 19.55
N SER A 141 0.47 -1.81 19.38
CA SER A 141 -0.20 -2.22 18.15
C SER A 141 -0.05 -1.15 17.08
N HIS A 142 0.27 -1.58 15.86
CA HIS A 142 0.48 -0.73 14.69
C HIS A 142 -0.21 -1.28 13.44
N ILE A 143 -1.49 -0.95 13.25
CA ILE A 143 -2.23 -1.38 12.06
C ILE A 143 -1.72 -0.60 10.85
N HIS A 144 -1.19 -1.33 9.86
CA HIS A 144 -0.58 -0.74 8.67
C HIS A 144 -1.33 -1.06 7.36
N TYR A 145 -2.28 -2.01 7.37
CA TYR A 145 -3.03 -2.38 6.17
C TYR A 145 -4.47 -2.78 6.54
N THR A 146 -5.43 -2.37 5.71
CA THR A 146 -6.84 -2.76 5.81
C THR A 146 -7.46 -2.87 4.42
N ASP A 147 -7.57 -4.08 3.87
CA ASP A 147 -8.10 -4.29 2.52
C ASP A 147 -8.77 -5.66 2.36
N LEU A 148 -9.49 -5.84 1.26
CA LEU A 148 -10.35 -7.00 1.05
C LEU A 148 -9.57 -8.28 0.74
N THR A 149 -10.11 -9.40 1.23
CA THR A 149 -9.79 -10.75 0.77
C THR A 149 -10.55 -11.08 -0.52
N PRO A 150 -10.17 -12.12 -1.28
CA PRO A 150 -10.89 -12.57 -2.48
C PRO A 150 -12.37 -12.93 -2.24
N ASP A 151 -12.70 -13.36 -1.02
CA ASP A 151 -14.06 -13.68 -0.57
C ASP A 151 -14.77 -12.52 0.16
N ASN A 152 -14.27 -11.29 0.01
CA ASN A 152 -14.85 -10.04 0.52
C ASN A 152 -14.91 -9.91 2.06
N ARG A 153 -14.01 -10.58 2.78
CA ARG A 153 -13.65 -10.26 4.17
C ARG A 153 -12.63 -9.13 4.18
N LEU A 154 -12.28 -8.61 5.34
CA LEU A 154 -11.26 -7.57 5.51
C LEU A 154 -10.04 -8.16 6.20
N VAL A 155 -8.85 -8.00 5.62
CA VAL A 155 -7.58 -8.23 6.32
C VAL A 155 -7.19 -6.94 7.05
N ALA A 156 -6.81 -7.03 8.32
CA ALA A 156 -6.09 -5.96 9.02
C ALA A 156 -4.71 -6.48 9.49
N ILE A 157 -3.63 -5.78 9.13
CA ILE A 157 -2.26 -6.21 9.45
C ILE A 157 -1.69 -5.33 10.54
N ASP A 158 -1.24 -5.94 11.63
CA ASP A 158 -0.61 -5.30 12.77
C ASP A 158 0.91 -5.58 12.78
N LEU A 159 1.67 -4.56 12.39
CA LEU A 159 3.14 -4.61 12.42
C LEU A 159 3.67 -4.77 13.84
N GLY A 160 3.03 -4.11 14.79
CA GLY A 160 3.46 -4.00 16.17
C GLY A 160 3.27 -5.27 16.98
N SER A 161 2.27 -6.09 16.64
CA SER A 161 1.99 -7.34 17.35
C SER A 161 2.27 -8.63 16.56
N ASP A 162 2.90 -8.51 15.38
CA ASP A 162 3.20 -9.63 14.48
C ASP A 162 1.94 -10.43 14.06
N LYS A 163 0.81 -9.73 13.83
CA LYS A 163 -0.48 -10.38 13.56
C LYS A 163 -1.11 -9.95 12.24
N VAL A 164 -1.81 -10.90 11.63
CA VAL A 164 -2.71 -10.69 10.50
C VAL A 164 -4.10 -11.11 10.93
N TYR A 165 -4.99 -10.14 11.06
CA TYR A 165 -6.39 -10.33 11.43
C TYR A 165 -7.25 -10.48 10.17
N VAL A 166 -8.26 -11.33 10.22
CA VAL A 166 -9.34 -11.39 9.22
C VAL A 166 -10.65 -11.05 9.90
N TYR A 167 -11.42 -10.14 9.32
CA TYR A 167 -12.72 -9.67 9.80
C TYR A 167 -13.81 -9.94 8.76
N ASN A 168 -14.97 -10.38 9.24
CA ASN A 168 -16.21 -10.26 8.48
C ASN A 168 -16.66 -8.79 8.45
N VAL A 169 -17.19 -8.35 7.30
CA VAL A 169 -17.73 -6.99 7.12
C VAL A 169 -19.22 -7.08 6.81
N SER A 170 -20.04 -6.42 7.64
CA SER A 170 -21.47 -6.25 7.38
C SER A 170 -21.76 -5.07 6.46
N ASP A 171 -22.94 -5.05 5.82
CA ASP A 171 -23.40 -3.93 4.97
C ASP A 171 -23.57 -2.60 5.74
N ALA A 172 -23.68 -2.67 7.07
CA ALA A 172 -23.70 -1.51 7.95
C ALA A 172 -22.28 -0.98 8.25
N GLY A 173 -21.23 -1.61 7.71
CA GLY A 173 -19.85 -1.23 7.93
C GLY A 173 -19.34 -1.59 9.33
N LYS A 174 -19.80 -2.72 9.90
CA LYS A 174 -19.30 -3.27 11.17
C LYS A 174 -18.36 -4.44 10.95
N LEU A 175 -17.25 -4.47 11.70
CA LEU A 175 -16.26 -5.54 11.69
C LEU A 175 -16.54 -6.56 12.79
N SER A 176 -16.38 -7.85 12.46
CA SER A 176 -16.40 -8.94 13.42
C SER A 176 -15.24 -9.88 13.13
N GLU A 177 -14.39 -10.12 14.11
CA GLU A 177 -13.21 -10.97 13.95
C GLU A 177 -13.61 -12.38 13.48
N GLN A 178 -12.88 -12.89 12.49
CA GLN A 178 -13.04 -14.22 11.92
C GLN A 178 -11.86 -15.11 12.31
N SER A 179 -10.64 -14.63 12.13
CA SER A 179 -9.42 -15.38 12.43
C SER A 179 -8.24 -14.45 12.68
N ILE A 180 -7.18 -15.02 13.27
CA ILE A 180 -5.90 -14.35 13.49
C ILE A 180 -4.79 -15.32 13.13
N LEU A 181 -3.85 -14.89 12.28
CA LEU A 181 -2.53 -15.49 12.11
C LEU A 181 -1.52 -14.69 12.93
N THR A 182 -0.65 -15.39 13.66
CA THR A 182 0.51 -14.81 14.34
C THR A 182 1.78 -15.25 13.61
N MET A 183 2.59 -14.29 13.18
CA MET A 183 3.88 -14.52 12.53
C MET A 183 4.98 -14.74 13.57
N ASP A 184 6.15 -15.17 13.11
CA ASP A 184 7.35 -15.22 13.93
C ASP A 184 7.65 -13.86 14.59
N ALA A 185 8.09 -13.89 15.85
CA ALA A 185 8.32 -12.69 16.64
C ALA A 185 9.37 -11.77 15.98
N GLY A 186 9.00 -10.52 15.74
CA GLY A 186 9.84 -9.55 15.05
C GLY A 186 9.82 -9.68 13.52
N PHE A 187 8.84 -10.37 12.94
CA PHE A 187 8.61 -10.37 11.50
C PHE A 187 8.23 -8.97 10.99
N GLY A 188 7.34 -8.29 11.72
CA GLY A 188 6.82 -6.96 11.45
C GLY A 188 5.98 -6.90 10.17
N PRO A 189 4.82 -7.59 10.10
CA PRO A 189 4.03 -7.67 8.87
C PRO A 189 3.46 -6.30 8.50
N ARG A 190 3.46 -5.97 7.21
CA ARG A 190 3.14 -4.62 6.73
C ARG A 190 1.98 -4.58 5.73
N HIS A 191 2.22 -5.01 4.50
CA HIS A 191 1.24 -5.07 3.41
C HIS A 191 1.19 -6.50 2.86
N LEU A 192 0.07 -6.90 2.26
CA LEU A 192 -0.04 -8.16 1.52
C LEU A 192 -0.67 -7.99 0.15
N VAL A 193 -0.52 -9.01 -0.69
CA VAL A 193 -1.23 -9.13 -1.98
C VAL A 193 -1.64 -10.59 -2.20
N PHE A 194 -2.87 -10.81 -2.70
CA PHE A 194 -3.37 -12.14 -3.02
C PHE A 194 -2.98 -12.60 -4.43
N THR A 195 -2.86 -13.91 -4.62
CA THR A 195 -2.78 -14.52 -5.95
C THR A 195 -4.11 -14.38 -6.69
N PRO A 196 -4.13 -14.40 -8.05
CA PRO A 196 -5.36 -14.22 -8.82
C PRO A 196 -6.44 -15.29 -8.57
N ASP A 197 -6.03 -16.51 -8.19
CA ASP A 197 -6.93 -17.59 -7.81
C ASP A 197 -7.45 -17.47 -6.36
N GLY A 198 -6.92 -16.52 -5.60
CA GLY A 198 -7.28 -16.24 -4.22
C GLY A 198 -6.83 -17.28 -3.20
N GLN A 199 -6.01 -18.26 -3.59
CA GLN A 199 -5.61 -19.37 -2.71
C GLN A 199 -4.37 -19.06 -1.88
N HIS A 200 -3.56 -18.09 -2.29
CA HIS A 200 -2.36 -17.68 -1.56
C HIS A 200 -2.29 -16.15 -1.40
N ALA A 201 -1.51 -15.72 -0.43
CA ALA A 201 -1.12 -14.33 -0.26
C ALA A 201 0.39 -14.21 0.01
N PHE A 202 0.97 -13.11 -0.45
CA PHE A 202 2.35 -12.75 -0.15
C PHE A 202 2.35 -11.60 0.84
N LEU A 203 2.98 -11.79 1.99
CA LEU A 203 3.00 -10.83 3.09
C LEU A 203 4.41 -10.25 3.27
N ALA A 204 4.54 -8.93 3.11
CA ALA A 204 5.80 -8.24 3.36
C ALA A 204 6.04 -8.05 4.87
N GLY A 205 7.17 -8.55 5.36
CA GLY A 205 7.68 -8.29 6.70
C GLY A 205 8.65 -7.11 6.68
N GLU A 206 8.18 -5.94 7.11
CA GLU A 206 8.94 -4.69 7.13
C GLU A 206 10.23 -4.86 7.93
N LEU A 207 10.10 -5.24 9.20
CA LEU A 207 11.20 -5.22 10.14
C LEU A 207 12.21 -6.35 9.86
N SER A 208 11.71 -7.49 9.39
CA SER A 208 12.55 -8.65 9.09
C SER A 208 13.15 -8.66 7.69
N SER A 209 12.71 -7.76 6.79
CA SER A 209 13.13 -7.73 5.38
C SER A 209 12.88 -9.05 4.66
N ASN A 210 11.66 -9.58 4.84
CA ASN A 210 11.23 -10.86 4.30
C ASN A 210 9.88 -10.74 3.59
N VAL A 211 9.56 -11.77 2.81
CA VAL A 211 8.21 -12.09 2.34
C VAL A 211 7.83 -13.46 2.87
N ALA A 212 6.67 -13.55 3.52
CA ALA A 212 6.03 -14.81 3.82
C ALA A 212 5.05 -15.20 2.71
N VAL A 213 5.08 -16.48 2.30
CA VAL A 213 4.09 -17.11 1.44
C VAL A 213 3.04 -17.75 2.35
N LEU A 214 1.79 -17.37 2.17
CA LEU A 214 0.67 -17.84 2.97
C LEU A 214 -0.34 -18.56 2.07
N SER A 215 -0.85 -19.71 2.48
CA SER A 215 -2.13 -20.23 1.93
C SER A 215 -3.32 -19.59 2.64
N TYR A 216 -4.43 -19.44 1.92
CA TYR A 216 -5.67 -18.86 2.41
C TYR A 216 -6.84 -19.81 2.18
N ASP A 217 -7.52 -20.19 3.26
CA ASP A 217 -8.78 -20.95 3.19
C ASP A 217 -9.97 -19.99 3.29
N ALA A 218 -10.63 -19.75 2.16
CA ALA A 218 -11.80 -18.87 2.09
C ALA A 218 -13.03 -19.39 2.88
N THR A 219 -13.08 -20.70 3.17
CA THR A 219 -14.20 -21.33 3.88
C THR A 219 -14.33 -20.79 5.30
N ASN A 220 -13.18 -20.65 5.98
CA ASN A 220 -13.09 -20.19 7.37
C ASN A 220 -12.28 -18.88 7.51
N GLY A 221 -11.80 -18.31 6.40
CA GLY A 221 -11.04 -17.07 6.37
C GLY A 221 -9.73 -17.15 7.14
N THR A 222 -9.01 -18.27 7.08
CA THR A 222 -7.74 -18.46 7.81
C THR A 222 -6.53 -18.46 6.89
N PHE A 223 -5.43 -17.93 7.37
CA PHE A 223 -4.12 -18.04 6.72
C PHE A 223 -3.25 -19.10 7.39
N HIS A 224 -2.39 -19.74 6.60
CA HIS A 224 -1.31 -20.60 7.07
C HIS A 224 0.01 -20.18 6.43
N GLU A 225 1.06 -20.03 7.22
CA GLU A 225 2.41 -19.76 6.70
C GLU A 225 3.01 -21.03 6.08
N GLU A 226 3.51 -20.89 4.84
CA GLU A 226 4.13 -22.00 4.10
C GLU A 226 5.64 -21.87 3.98
N SER A 227 6.12 -20.65 3.73
CA SER A 227 7.54 -20.37 3.62
C SER A 227 7.85 -18.88 3.78
N ILE A 228 9.13 -18.57 4.03
CA ILE A 228 9.64 -17.21 4.13
C ILE A 228 10.90 -17.07 3.28
N VAL A 229 11.02 -15.96 2.54
CA VAL A 229 12.22 -15.62 1.75
C VAL A 229 12.69 -14.20 2.05
N LYS A 230 14.00 -13.95 1.98
CA LYS A 230 14.58 -12.62 2.17
C LYS A 230 14.35 -11.72 0.95
N THR A 231 14.14 -10.43 1.19
CA THR A 231 14.04 -9.40 0.14
C THR A 231 15.37 -8.74 -0.22
N ILE A 232 16.40 -8.98 0.60
CA ILE A 232 17.75 -8.40 0.49
C ILE A 232 18.83 -9.48 0.62
N PRO A 233 20.07 -9.22 0.18
CA PRO A 233 21.18 -10.15 0.37
C PRO A 233 21.37 -10.53 1.84
N ALA A 234 21.69 -11.79 2.10
CA ALA A 234 21.79 -12.31 3.46
C ALA A 234 22.93 -11.69 4.29
N ASP A 235 23.93 -11.10 3.61
CA ASP A 235 25.10 -10.42 4.17
C ASP A 235 24.91 -8.90 4.33
N TYR A 236 23.76 -8.35 3.93
CA TYR A 236 23.45 -6.95 4.18
C TYR A 236 23.09 -6.73 5.67
N THR A 237 23.82 -5.85 6.34
CA THR A 237 23.73 -5.65 7.81
C THR A 237 23.32 -4.23 8.21
N ASP A 238 23.29 -3.29 7.26
CA ASP A 238 22.75 -1.95 7.49
C ASP A 238 21.21 -1.98 7.58
N HIS A 239 20.63 -0.85 7.99
CA HIS A 239 19.17 -0.72 8.09
C HIS A 239 18.47 -1.08 6.78
N ASN A 240 17.42 -1.90 6.88
CA ASN A 240 16.47 -2.12 5.80
C ASN A 240 15.05 -2.32 6.34
N GLY A 241 14.06 -1.79 5.62
CA GLY A 241 12.64 -2.04 5.87
C GLY A 241 11.88 -2.30 4.57
N ALA A 242 11.32 -3.50 4.41
CA ALA A 242 10.43 -3.79 3.28
C ALA A 242 9.19 -2.87 3.34
N ALA A 243 8.64 -2.49 2.19
CA ALA A 243 7.51 -1.56 2.12
C ALA A 243 6.35 -2.07 1.27
N ALA A 244 6.27 -1.66 0.00
CA ALA A 244 5.18 -2.05 -0.88
C ALA A 244 5.45 -3.43 -1.47
N ILE A 245 4.37 -4.15 -1.78
CA ILE A 245 4.38 -5.46 -2.41
C ILE A 245 3.30 -5.50 -3.49
N ARG A 246 3.67 -5.89 -4.71
CA ARG A 246 2.76 -5.92 -5.88
C ARG A 246 2.94 -7.22 -6.63
N LEU A 247 1.85 -7.82 -7.10
CA LEU A 247 1.86 -9.04 -7.91
C LEU A 247 1.36 -8.70 -9.31
N SER A 248 2.02 -9.22 -10.34
CA SER A 248 1.49 -9.11 -11.70
C SER A 248 0.15 -9.84 -11.82
N ARG A 249 -0.73 -9.35 -12.70
CA ARG A 249 -2.10 -9.84 -12.86
C ARG A 249 -2.18 -11.29 -13.34
N ASP A 250 -1.13 -11.79 -13.99
CA ASP A 250 -1.00 -13.20 -14.36
C ASP A 250 -0.49 -14.10 -13.21
N GLY A 251 -0.17 -13.51 -12.06
CA GLY A 251 0.29 -14.19 -10.85
C GLY A 251 1.74 -14.66 -10.90
N LYS A 252 2.51 -14.34 -11.93
CA LYS A 252 3.84 -14.94 -12.17
C LYS A 252 5.01 -14.17 -11.57
N PHE A 253 4.83 -12.89 -11.25
CA PHE A 253 5.92 -12.03 -10.79
C PHE A 253 5.50 -11.16 -9.61
N LEU A 254 6.24 -11.29 -8.52
CA LEU A 254 6.06 -10.51 -7.30
C LEU A 254 7.18 -9.49 -7.17
N TYR A 255 6.82 -8.27 -6.77
CA TYR A 255 7.71 -7.13 -6.63
C TYR A 255 7.64 -6.64 -5.18
N VAL A 256 8.78 -6.32 -4.57
CA VAL A 256 8.85 -5.76 -3.21
C VAL A 256 9.85 -4.61 -3.17
N SER A 257 9.50 -3.49 -2.54
CA SER A 257 10.43 -2.39 -2.32
C SER A 257 11.13 -2.48 -0.98
N ASN A 258 12.42 -2.12 -0.96
CA ASN A 258 13.30 -2.16 0.20
C ASN A 258 13.80 -0.74 0.52
N ARG A 259 13.46 -0.19 1.70
CA ARG A 259 13.98 1.10 2.18
C ARG A 259 15.27 0.89 2.96
N GLY A 260 16.36 1.51 2.55
CA GLY A 260 17.69 1.25 3.08
C GLY A 260 18.56 0.54 2.05
N TYR A 261 18.21 -0.69 1.64
CA TYR A 261 18.86 -1.32 0.49
C TYR A 261 18.47 -0.64 -0.84
N ASN A 262 17.36 0.10 -0.85
CA ASN A 262 16.93 0.99 -1.94
C ASN A 262 16.82 0.28 -3.30
N THR A 263 16.15 -0.88 -3.28
CA THR A 263 15.86 -1.68 -4.47
C THR A 263 14.38 -2.02 -4.62
N LEU A 264 14.00 -2.39 -5.85
CA LEU A 264 12.92 -3.34 -6.07
C LEU A 264 13.53 -4.75 -6.19
N ALA A 265 13.07 -5.67 -5.35
CA ALA A 265 13.32 -7.10 -5.49
C ALA A 265 12.20 -7.73 -6.33
N VAL A 266 12.59 -8.51 -7.34
CA VAL A 266 11.66 -9.19 -8.25
C VAL A 266 11.78 -10.70 -8.05
N PHE A 267 10.66 -11.35 -7.77
CA PHE A 267 10.56 -12.79 -7.62
C PHE A 267 9.72 -13.38 -8.75
N ALA A 268 10.18 -14.50 -9.32
CA ALA A 268 9.31 -15.39 -10.06
C ALA A 268 8.47 -16.22 -9.08
N VAL A 269 7.19 -16.37 -9.38
CA VAL A 269 6.22 -17.13 -8.60
C VAL A 269 5.95 -18.45 -9.32
N ALA A 270 6.22 -19.57 -8.65
CA ALA A 270 5.91 -20.89 -9.18
C ALA A 270 4.42 -21.23 -9.01
N SER A 271 3.99 -22.35 -9.58
CA SER A 271 2.59 -22.80 -9.49
C SER A 271 2.13 -23.16 -8.07
N ASP A 272 3.07 -23.48 -7.18
CA ASP A 272 2.86 -23.72 -5.76
C ASP A 272 3.10 -22.47 -4.89
N ALA A 273 3.06 -21.29 -5.52
CA ALA A 273 3.35 -19.99 -4.91
C ALA A 273 4.78 -19.81 -4.35
N SER A 274 5.69 -20.77 -4.52
CA SER A 274 7.08 -20.60 -4.09
C SER A 274 7.78 -19.47 -4.85
N LEU A 275 8.65 -18.74 -4.14
CA LEU A 275 9.29 -17.52 -4.63
C LEU A 275 10.76 -17.75 -4.96
N THR A 276 11.16 -17.37 -6.17
CA THR A 276 12.58 -17.35 -6.58
C THR A 276 13.01 -15.94 -6.94
N LEU A 277 13.99 -15.38 -6.24
CA LEU A 277 14.55 -14.07 -6.57
C LEU A 277 15.23 -14.10 -7.95
N ILE A 278 14.75 -13.27 -8.88
CA ILE A 278 15.26 -13.20 -10.26
C ILE A 278 15.96 -11.87 -10.59
N GLN A 279 15.75 -10.84 -9.79
CA GLN A 279 16.39 -9.54 -9.96
C GLN A 279 16.36 -8.74 -8.65
N GLN A 280 17.41 -7.95 -8.44
CA GLN A 280 17.34 -6.73 -7.63
C GLN A 280 17.78 -5.56 -8.50
N ILE A 281 17.04 -4.46 -8.45
CA ILE A 281 17.33 -3.26 -9.22
C ILE A 281 17.25 -2.05 -8.30
N SER A 282 18.25 -1.17 -8.39
CA SER A 282 18.27 0.13 -7.72
C SER A 282 16.99 0.91 -8.05
N VAL A 283 16.47 1.66 -7.07
CA VAL A 283 15.33 2.57 -7.30
C VAL A 283 15.74 3.95 -7.81
N GLU A 284 17.04 4.21 -7.91
CA GLU A 284 17.65 5.50 -8.30
C GLU A 284 17.29 6.66 -7.34
N GLY A 285 17.14 6.33 -6.05
CA GLY A 285 16.89 7.27 -4.95
C GLY A 285 16.89 6.57 -3.60
N ASP A 286 16.40 7.24 -2.56
CA ASP A 286 16.42 6.74 -1.18
C ASP A 286 15.00 6.57 -0.60
N PHE A 287 14.79 5.47 0.11
CA PHE A 287 13.53 5.08 0.73
C PHE A 287 12.34 4.94 -0.26
N PRO A 288 12.34 3.90 -1.13
CA PRO A 288 11.21 3.59 -2.01
C PRO A 288 10.01 3.05 -1.22
N ARG A 289 9.20 3.96 -0.67
CA ARG A 289 8.09 3.59 0.22
C ARG A 289 6.90 3.00 -0.53
N ASP A 290 6.69 3.38 -1.78
CA ASP A 290 5.66 2.80 -2.63
C ASP A 290 6.05 2.79 -4.11
N PHE A 291 5.44 1.86 -4.84
CA PHE A 291 5.52 1.72 -6.28
C PHE A 291 4.29 0.96 -6.78
N ASP A 292 3.98 1.08 -8.06
CA ASP A 292 2.95 0.26 -8.69
C ASP A 292 3.28 -0.04 -10.16
N LEU A 293 2.64 -1.09 -10.69
CA LEU A 293 2.63 -1.40 -12.11
C LEU A 293 1.58 -0.51 -12.80
N ASP A 294 1.88 -0.09 -14.02
CA ASP A 294 0.88 0.63 -14.82
C ASP A 294 -0.28 -0.31 -15.24
N PRO A 295 -1.41 0.23 -15.72
CA PRO A 295 -2.56 -0.58 -16.15
C PRO A 295 -2.27 -1.63 -17.23
N THR A 296 -1.25 -1.42 -18.07
CA THR A 296 -0.80 -2.41 -19.07
C THR A 296 0.19 -3.44 -18.52
N GLU A 297 0.72 -3.22 -17.32
CA GLU A 297 1.83 -3.94 -16.69
C GLU A 297 3.14 -3.98 -17.50
N ALA A 298 3.31 -3.06 -18.45
CA ALA A 298 4.54 -2.91 -19.23
C ALA A 298 5.54 -1.94 -18.59
N PHE A 299 5.15 -1.25 -17.52
CA PHE A 299 5.92 -0.25 -16.81
C PHE A 299 5.74 -0.35 -15.29
N VAL A 300 6.72 0.16 -14.57
CA VAL A 300 6.68 0.32 -13.11
C VAL A 300 7.10 1.73 -12.74
N VAL A 301 6.33 2.38 -11.86
CA VAL A 301 6.65 3.69 -11.29
C VAL A 301 6.90 3.54 -9.79
N VAL A 302 8.06 4.00 -9.32
CA VAL A 302 8.43 4.05 -7.89
C VAL A 302 8.65 5.50 -7.46
N VAL A 303 8.27 5.83 -6.23
CA VAL A 303 8.59 7.12 -5.59
C VAL A 303 9.58 6.92 -4.45
N ASN A 304 10.50 7.85 -4.27
CA ASN A 304 11.57 7.78 -3.28
C ASN A 304 11.39 8.91 -2.27
N GLN A 305 11.04 8.54 -1.03
CA GLN A 305 10.59 9.47 -0.01
C GLN A 305 11.63 10.52 0.34
N ASN A 306 12.89 10.11 0.47
CA ASN A 306 13.93 10.95 1.06
C ASN A 306 14.66 11.82 0.02
N THR A 307 14.67 11.39 -1.24
CA THR A 307 15.33 12.07 -2.36
C THR A 307 14.39 12.88 -3.25
N ASP A 308 13.09 12.92 -2.93
CA ASP A 308 12.10 13.76 -3.60
C ASP A 308 12.00 13.52 -5.13
N ASN A 309 12.24 12.27 -5.55
CA ASN A 309 12.21 11.84 -6.94
C ASN A 309 11.39 10.55 -7.16
N ALA A 310 10.97 10.35 -8.41
CA ALA A 310 10.34 9.15 -8.92
C ALA A 310 11.16 8.57 -10.07
N THR A 311 11.02 7.26 -10.27
CA THR A 311 11.76 6.49 -11.26
C THR A 311 10.80 5.60 -12.06
N LEU A 312 11.01 5.53 -13.38
CA LEU A 312 10.23 4.75 -14.34
C LEU A 312 11.06 3.60 -14.89
N TYR A 313 10.49 2.40 -14.87
CA TYR A 313 11.05 1.20 -15.49
C TYR A 313 10.15 0.67 -16.58
N ALA A 314 10.75 0.07 -17.61
CA ALA A 314 10.06 -0.89 -18.47
C ALA A 314 10.06 -2.26 -17.78
N ARG A 315 8.93 -2.96 -17.85
CA ARG A 315 8.76 -4.34 -17.40
C ARG A 315 8.67 -5.26 -18.60
N ASP A 316 9.51 -6.28 -18.62
CA ASP A 316 9.40 -7.37 -19.58
C ASP A 316 8.27 -8.32 -19.16
N LEU A 317 7.21 -8.43 -19.96
CA LEU A 317 6.02 -9.24 -19.64
C LEU A 317 6.31 -10.75 -19.55
N THR A 318 7.39 -11.22 -20.17
CA THR A 318 7.75 -12.65 -20.21
C THR A 318 8.65 -13.04 -19.05
N THR A 319 9.60 -12.18 -18.69
CA THR A 319 10.60 -12.47 -17.66
C THR A 319 10.32 -11.77 -16.33
N GLY A 320 9.39 -10.82 -16.30
CA GLY A 320 9.07 -9.98 -15.14
C GLY A 320 10.14 -8.96 -14.77
N LYS A 321 11.31 -8.99 -15.43
CA LYS A 321 12.43 -8.12 -15.10
C LYS A 321 12.18 -6.67 -15.48
N LEU A 322 12.77 -5.78 -14.71
CA LEU A 322 12.70 -4.34 -14.88
C LEU A 322 13.98 -3.80 -15.53
N SER A 323 13.83 -2.76 -16.35
CA SER A 323 14.94 -2.00 -16.93
C SER A 323 14.65 -0.51 -16.84
N LEU A 324 15.64 0.27 -16.40
CA LEU A 324 15.50 1.70 -16.18
C LEU A 324 15.17 2.43 -17.50
N LEU A 325 14.15 3.29 -17.47
CA LEU A 325 13.81 4.19 -18.58
C LEU A 325 14.13 5.65 -18.24
N GLN A 326 13.71 6.10 -17.06
CA GLN A 326 13.85 7.48 -16.64
C GLN A 326 13.97 7.53 -15.12
N LYS A 327 14.80 8.45 -14.61
CA LYS A 327 14.96 8.73 -13.19
C LYS A 327 14.92 10.24 -12.94
N ASP A 328 14.97 10.63 -11.67
CA ASP A 328 15.03 12.02 -11.23
C ASP A 328 13.81 12.85 -11.64
N VAL A 329 12.64 12.20 -11.79
CA VAL A 329 11.36 12.92 -11.97
C VAL A 329 10.95 13.49 -10.62
N ALA A 330 10.92 14.81 -10.49
CA ALA A 330 10.63 15.45 -9.20
C ALA A 330 9.23 15.09 -8.68
N VAL A 331 9.18 14.46 -7.50
CA VAL A 331 7.95 14.19 -6.74
C VAL A 331 8.29 14.42 -5.26
N PRO A 332 7.95 15.60 -4.71
CA PRO A 332 8.39 15.96 -3.36
C PRO A 332 7.78 15.02 -2.34
N GLU A 333 8.62 14.41 -1.50
CA GLU A 333 8.21 13.56 -0.38
C GLU A 333 7.24 12.42 -0.77
N GLY A 334 7.37 11.89 -1.99
CA GLY A 334 6.47 10.87 -2.54
C GLY A 334 6.50 9.55 -1.76
N VAL A 335 5.32 9.07 -1.36
CA VAL A 335 5.15 7.85 -0.55
C VAL A 335 3.97 6.97 -0.96
N CYS A 336 3.19 7.37 -1.97
CA CYS A 336 2.11 6.56 -2.54
C CYS A 336 2.03 6.77 -4.05
N VAL A 337 1.88 5.68 -4.82
CA VAL A 337 1.66 5.68 -6.27
C VAL A 337 0.30 5.06 -6.55
N LEU A 338 -0.58 5.82 -7.19
CA LEU A 338 -1.94 5.37 -7.53
C LEU A 338 -2.25 5.68 -8.99
N PHE A 339 -2.34 4.65 -9.84
CA PHE A 339 -2.82 4.82 -11.21
C PHE A 339 -4.34 5.06 -11.24
N VAL A 340 -4.76 6.06 -12.02
CA VAL A 340 -6.17 6.34 -12.29
C VAL A 340 -6.63 5.40 -13.42
N LYS A 341 -7.60 4.54 -13.10
CA LYS A 341 -8.15 3.53 -14.02
C LYS A 341 -9.44 3.98 -14.69
#